data_AF-A0ABD3MX27-F1
#
_entry.id   AF-A0ABD3MX27-F1
#
_cell.length_a   1.000
_cell.length_b   1.000
_cell.length_c   1.000
_cell.angle_alpha   90.00
_cell.angle_beta   90.00
_cell.angle_gamma   90.00
#
_symmetry.space_group_name_H-M   'P 1'
#
loop_
_entity.id
_entity.type
_entity.pdbx_description
1 polymer ?
#
loop_
_entity_poly.entity_id
_entity_poly.type
_entity_poly.pdbx_seq_one_letter_code
_entity_poly.pdbx_strand_id
1 'polypeptide(L)'
;MLYCCNTEEECDYANTQQGSPLPATCTVTNPPESPVEDYVNCVNGYVATNQSMSCKEACKNKVLFCCVGGYEQGSYFDACSNLGFRPGFTGKLYNYSCYGVYACLNATIQTVKNGCYGKRACYNANIQTVDNGCIGQYSCEKAGKVGGDGILIDSCNGRGACFGATISVMTRSCNSEVAACYKQGVAGNMIDSCNGRRACDTMDEHADLTDSCNGYRACYKQGVAGVMTDSCNAQNACDRMATHSDMTGSCNAGFACYKQKIAGNMRDACNDIYACREMDDHADMTGSCNATKACYKQGVVTTDMLNCCNTELECDFANTQQEPP
;
A
#
# COMPACT_ATOMS: atom_id res chain seq x y z
N MET A 1 -0.78 41.03 20.22
CA MET A 1 -1.20 39.65 19.91
C MET A 1 -0.04 38.97 19.21
N LEU A 2 0.25 37.73 19.56
CA LEU A 2 1.18 36.89 18.83
C LEU A 2 0.34 35.86 18.07
N TYR A 3 0.66 35.61 16.81
CA TYR A 3 -0.01 34.60 16.00
C TYR A 3 0.81 33.32 16.07
N CYS A 4 0.24 32.27 16.67
CA CYS A 4 1.00 31.11 17.15
C CYS A 4 0.70 29.82 16.37
N CYS A 5 -0.45 29.76 15.69
CA CYS A 5 -0.96 28.60 14.95
C CYS A 5 -1.98 29.09 13.90
N ASN A 6 -2.14 28.34 12.81
CA ASN A 6 -2.93 28.76 11.65
C ASN A 6 -4.42 28.38 11.80
N THR A 7 -4.70 27.34 12.58
CA THR A 7 -6.06 26.89 12.91
C THR A 7 -6.23 26.72 14.42
N GLU A 8 -7.48 26.70 14.87
CA GLU A 8 -7.84 26.43 16.27
C GLU A 8 -7.41 25.02 16.70
N GLU A 9 -7.54 24.04 15.79
CA GLU A 9 -7.15 22.63 15.99
C GLU A 9 -5.62 22.45 16.12
N GLU A 10 -4.82 23.22 15.37
CA GLU A 10 -3.36 23.30 15.59
C GLU A 10 -3.01 23.88 16.97
N CYS A 11 -3.75 24.89 17.42
CA CYS A 11 -3.52 25.49 18.75
C CYS A 11 -3.88 24.53 19.89
N ASP A 12 -4.97 23.77 19.76
CA ASP A 12 -5.36 22.76 20.75
C ASP A 12 -4.38 21.58 20.79
N TYR A 13 -3.87 21.15 19.64
CA TYR A 13 -2.82 20.14 19.56
C TYR A 13 -1.51 20.61 20.22
N ALA A 14 -1.07 21.84 19.92
CA ALA A 14 0.12 22.43 20.54
C ALA A 14 -0.01 22.57 22.07
N ASN A 15 -1.20 22.95 22.55
CA ASN A 15 -1.50 23.08 23.98
C ASN A 15 -1.52 21.74 24.74
N THR A 16 -1.79 20.62 24.06
CA THR A 16 -2.03 19.32 24.72
C THR A 16 -0.87 18.33 24.64
N GLN A 17 -0.03 18.39 23.59
CA GLN A 17 1.01 17.38 23.33
C GLN A 17 2.46 17.82 23.61
N GLN A 18 2.77 19.13 23.60
CA GLN A 18 4.16 19.62 23.75
C GLN A 18 4.56 20.09 25.15
N GLY A 19 3.73 19.82 26.18
CA GLY A 19 4.13 19.95 27.59
C GLY A 19 4.35 21.38 28.11
N SER A 20 4.03 22.41 27.33
CA SER A 20 4.01 23.82 27.76
C SER A 20 2.84 24.54 27.08
N PRO A 21 1.85 25.04 27.85
CA PRO A 21 0.69 25.72 27.26
C PRO A 21 1.10 27.03 26.58
N LEU A 22 0.44 27.34 25.46
CA LEU A 22 0.67 28.56 24.71
C LEU A 22 0.35 29.80 25.56
N PRO A 23 1.08 30.93 25.39
CA PRO A 23 0.75 32.18 26.06
C PRO A 23 -0.70 32.61 25.81
N ALA A 24 -1.40 33.09 26.85
CA ALA A 24 -2.79 33.55 26.77
C ALA A 24 -3.05 34.74 25.80
N THR A 25 -2.00 35.26 25.16
CA THR A 25 -2.05 36.28 24.10
C THR A 25 -1.91 35.71 22.69
N CYS A 26 -1.84 34.39 22.55
CA CYS A 26 -1.94 33.68 21.27
C CYS A 26 -3.37 33.75 20.75
N THR A 27 -3.52 34.21 19.51
CA THR A 27 -4.80 34.27 18.81
C THR A 27 -4.62 33.70 17.41
N VAL A 28 -5.61 32.96 16.90
CA VAL A 28 -5.64 32.51 15.50
C VAL A 28 -5.63 33.75 14.59
N THR A 29 -4.87 33.71 13.49
CA THR A 29 -5.00 34.72 12.43
C THR A 29 -6.38 34.62 11.80
N ASN A 30 -7.15 35.70 11.78
CA ASN A 30 -8.22 35.83 10.79
C ASN A 30 -7.56 35.73 9.39
N PRO A 31 -7.88 34.71 8.58
CA PRO A 31 -7.28 34.60 7.26
C PRO A 31 -7.76 35.76 6.37
N PRO A 32 -6.91 36.29 5.48
CA PRO A 32 -7.35 37.24 4.45
C PRO A 32 -8.38 36.60 3.50
N GLU A 33 -9.11 37.45 2.77
CA GLU A 33 -10.16 37.05 1.83
C GLU A 33 -9.70 35.93 0.86
N SER A 34 -10.60 34.96 0.62
CA SER A 34 -10.27 33.56 0.27
C SER A 34 -9.34 33.31 -0.93
N PRO A 35 -8.59 32.18 -0.95
CA PRO A 35 -8.06 31.60 -2.18
C PRO A 35 -9.20 31.18 -3.11
N VAL A 36 -9.13 31.54 -4.40
CA VAL A 36 -10.22 31.35 -5.37
C VAL A 36 -9.88 30.25 -6.38
N GLU A 37 -10.73 29.22 -6.39
CA GLU A 37 -10.61 27.96 -7.15
C GLU A 37 -9.30 27.17 -6.97
N ASP A 38 -9.25 26.33 -5.94
CA ASP A 38 -8.21 25.29 -5.88
C ASP A 38 -8.46 24.12 -6.85
N TYR A 39 -9.60 24.11 -7.58
CA TYR A 39 -9.73 23.79 -9.04
C TYR A 39 -11.01 23.09 -9.57
N VAL A 40 -11.26 23.27 -10.88
CA VAL A 40 -11.80 22.22 -11.79
C VAL A 40 -11.21 22.32 -13.21
N ASN A 41 -10.53 21.29 -13.75
CA ASN A 41 -10.11 21.29 -15.17
C ASN A 41 -10.04 19.88 -15.83
N CYS A 42 -10.46 19.69 -17.10
CA CYS A 42 -11.08 18.41 -17.51
C CYS A 42 -11.20 18.01 -19.03
N VAL A 43 -10.85 16.79 -19.49
CA VAL A 43 -11.08 16.31 -20.91
C VAL A 43 -11.26 14.76 -21.12
N ASN A 44 -12.30 14.06 -20.66
CA ASN A 44 -13.56 13.91 -21.43
C ASN A 44 -14.77 13.56 -20.52
N GLY A 45 -14.80 14.21 -19.36
CA GLY A 45 -16.01 14.56 -18.63
C GLY A 45 -15.79 16.02 -18.23
N TYR A 46 -16.30 16.95 -19.01
CA TYR A 46 -15.53 18.10 -19.51
C TYR A 46 -15.28 19.28 -18.51
N VAL A 47 -15.01 20.48 -19.06
CA VAL A 47 -14.37 21.69 -18.48
C VAL A 47 -12.84 21.71 -18.57
N ALA A 48 -12.25 21.59 -19.76
CA ALA A 48 -10.94 22.19 -20.03
C ALA A 48 -11.17 23.59 -20.60
N THR A 49 -11.47 24.53 -19.70
CA THR A 49 -12.01 25.87 -20.05
C THR A 49 -13.26 25.84 -20.94
N ASN A 50 -14.11 24.81 -20.77
CA ASN A 50 -15.52 24.69 -21.21
C ASN A 50 -15.80 24.15 -22.65
N GLN A 51 -16.05 22.83 -22.77
CA GLN A 51 -16.65 22.22 -23.98
C GLN A 51 -18.18 22.04 -23.80
N SER A 52 -18.89 23.15 -23.60
CA SER A 52 -20.31 23.25 -23.22
C SER A 52 -20.72 22.65 -21.86
N MET A 53 -19.74 22.42 -20.98
CA MET A 53 -19.90 22.15 -19.55
C MET A 53 -20.70 20.88 -19.16
N SER A 54 -20.20 19.67 -19.47
CA SER A 54 -20.02 18.70 -18.35
C SER A 54 -18.59 18.92 -17.80
N CYS A 55 -18.03 18.29 -16.75
CA CYS A 55 -18.58 17.47 -15.67
C CYS A 55 -18.26 18.10 -14.28
N LYS A 56 -18.96 17.69 -13.23
CA LYS A 56 -20.37 17.28 -13.28
C LYS A 56 -21.16 18.57 -13.43
N GLU A 57 -21.34 18.95 -14.69
CA GLU A 57 -21.42 20.35 -15.17
C GLU A 57 -20.76 21.32 -14.22
N ALA A 58 -19.42 21.31 -14.29
CA ALA A 58 -18.61 21.90 -13.25
C ALA A 58 -18.93 21.27 -11.88
N CYS A 59 -17.98 20.55 -11.28
CA CYS A 59 -18.03 20.26 -9.83
C CYS A 59 -17.75 21.52 -8.98
N LYS A 60 -18.14 22.64 -9.56
CA LYS A 60 -17.74 24.04 -9.71
C LYS A 60 -19.12 24.70 -10.07
N ASN A 61 -19.30 25.94 -10.47
CA ASN A 61 -18.53 27.16 -10.36
C ASN A 61 -18.63 27.60 -8.89
N LYS A 62 -18.03 26.77 -8.02
CA LYS A 62 -18.54 26.42 -6.68
C LYS A 62 -17.42 25.86 -5.84
N VAL A 63 -17.71 25.76 -4.54
CA VAL A 63 -16.82 25.28 -3.47
C VAL A 63 -16.72 23.73 -3.45
N LEU A 64 -16.48 23.18 -4.62
CA LEU A 64 -16.00 21.84 -4.99
C LEU A 64 -16.70 20.61 -4.41
N PHE A 65 -17.29 19.78 -5.29
CA PHE A 65 -17.82 18.47 -4.93
C PHE A 65 -17.70 17.46 -6.07
N CYS A 66 -16.66 16.63 -6.00
CA CYS A 66 -16.46 15.24 -6.44
C CYS A 66 -17.21 14.52 -7.57
N CYS A 67 -18.31 15.05 -8.10
CA CYS A 67 -19.02 14.59 -9.27
C CYS A 67 -19.80 13.26 -9.10
N VAL A 68 -19.79 12.69 -7.90
CA VAL A 68 -20.57 11.55 -7.34
C VAL A 68 -21.66 10.87 -8.19
N GLY A 69 -21.56 9.55 -8.32
CA GLY A 69 -22.64 8.61 -8.60
C GLY A 69 -22.41 7.32 -7.80
N GLY A 70 -23.40 6.52 -7.40
CA GLY A 70 -24.78 6.37 -7.87
C GLY A 70 -25.41 5.08 -7.28
N TYR A 71 -26.11 4.24 -8.08
CA TYR A 71 -26.83 3.03 -7.61
C TYR A 71 -26.64 1.74 -8.45
N GLU A 72 -26.54 0.60 -7.76
CA GLU A 72 -26.21 -0.74 -8.29
C GLU A 72 -27.46 -1.64 -8.37
N GLN A 73 -27.50 -2.56 -9.35
CA GLN A 73 -28.62 -3.49 -9.62
C GLN A 73 -29.98 -2.88 -10.04
N GLY A 74 -30.07 -1.58 -10.33
CA GLY A 74 -31.36 -1.00 -10.78
C GLY A 74 -31.31 0.42 -11.36
N SER A 75 -30.26 0.80 -12.09
CA SER A 75 -29.84 2.21 -12.33
C SER A 75 -29.23 2.81 -11.06
N TYR A 76 -28.47 3.92 -11.06
CA TYR A 76 -27.87 4.77 -12.12
C TYR A 76 -26.50 5.24 -11.60
N PHE A 77 -25.44 5.22 -12.42
CA PHE A 77 -24.08 5.59 -12.01
C PHE A 77 -23.44 6.62 -12.95
N ASP A 78 -23.18 7.81 -12.42
CA ASP A 78 -22.34 8.83 -13.07
C ASP A 78 -21.50 9.55 -12.01
N ALA A 79 -20.20 9.23 -11.96
CA ALA A 79 -19.20 10.16 -11.45
C ALA A 79 -18.19 10.53 -12.54
N CYS A 80 -18.41 11.72 -13.11
CA CYS A 80 -17.65 12.35 -14.19
C CYS A 80 -17.85 11.73 -15.59
N SER A 81 -19.06 11.27 -15.91
CA SER A 81 -19.35 10.46 -17.09
C SER A 81 -18.89 11.01 -18.44
N ASN A 82 -18.65 10.04 -19.32
CA ASN A 82 -19.21 10.05 -20.66
C ASN A 82 -19.48 8.56 -21.00
N LEU A 83 -20.71 8.25 -21.42
CA LEU A 83 -21.24 6.88 -21.43
C LEU A 83 -22.09 6.58 -22.68
N GLY A 84 -21.40 6.32 -23.79
CA GLY A 84 -21.89 5.39 -24.81
C GLY A 84 -21.55 3.94 -24.41
N PHE A 85 -20.28 3.71 -24.03
CA PHE A 85 -19.75 2.43 -23.57
C PHE A 85 -18.38 2.67 -22.91
N ARG A 86 -18.36 3.44 -21.80
CA ARG A 86 -17.24 4.36 -21.39
C ARG A 86 -17.21 5.59 -22.34
N PRO A 87 -16.22 6.51 -22.28
CA PRO A 87 -15.34 6.88 -21.17
C PRO A 87 -15.43 8.37 -20.77
N GLY A 88 -15.39 8.66 -19.47
CA GLY A 88 -15.06 9.96 -18.86
C GLY A 88 -14.58 9.66 -17.43
N PHE A 89 -13.44 10.15 -16.95
CA PHE A 89 -12.97 11.53 -16.96
C PHE A 89 -11.42 11.65 -17.04
N THR A 90 -10.89 12.83 -17.38
CA THR A 90 -9.45 13.10 -17.53
C THR A 90 -9.03 14.34 -16.76
N GLY A 91 -8.14 14.13 -15.78
CA GLY A 91 -7.90 14.99 -14.60
C GLY A 91 -7.68 16.49 -14.83
N LYS A 92 -7.91 17.31 -13.80
CA LYS A 92 -7.94 17.03 -12.36
C LYS A 92 -9.15 17.72 -11.66
N LEU A 93 -9.75 17.09 -10.63
CA LEU A 93 -10.87 17.61 -9.79
C LEU A 93 -10.79 17.07 -8.36
N TYR A 94 -11.01 17.87 -7.30
CA TYR A 94 -11.21 17.50 -5.86
C TYR A 94 -12.11 18.59 -5.25
N ASN A 95 -13.23 18.20 -4.68
CA ASN A 95 -13.17 17.91 -3.26
C ASN A 95 -13.81 16.52 -3.10
N TYR A 96 -13.06 15.56 -2.55
CA TYR A 96 -13.37 14.13 -2.48
C TYR A 96 -13.58 13.37 -3.82
N SER A 97 -12.98 13.79 -4.93
CA SER A 97 -13.40 13.34 -6.28
C SER A 97 -13.27 11.85 -6.58
N CYS A 98 -14.12 11.42 -7.51
CA CYS A 98 -14.42 10.02 -7.74
C CYS A 98 -15.03 9.35 -6.49
N TYR A 99 -15.88 10.09 -5.75
CA TYR A 99 -16.70 9.56 -4.66
C TYR A 99 -17.88 8.75 -5.22
N GLY A 100 -18.27 7.69 -4.52
CA GLY A 100 -19.41 6.83 -4.87
C GLY A 100 -19.03 5.57 -5.64
N VAL A 101 -20.03 4.69 -5.84
CA VAL A 101 -19.82 3.35 -6.43
C VAL A 101 -19.64 3.47 -7.95
N TYR A 102 -18.68 2.76 -8.54
CA TYR A 102 -18.21 2.93 -9.94
C TYR A 102 -17.83 4.36 -10.37
N ALA A 103 -17.53 5.25 -9.42
CA ALA A 103 -17.10 6.61 -9.74
C ALA A 103 -15.81 6.60 -10.60
N CYS A 104 -15.69 7.42 -11.65
CA CYS A 104 -14.50 7.43 -12.54
C CYS A 104 -14.12 6.05 -13.14
N LEU A 105 -15.09 5.16 -13.36
CA LEU A 105 -14.94 3.87 -14.02
C LEU A 105 -14.28 4.00 -15.41
N ASN A 106 -13.15 3.32 -15.63
CA ASN A 106 -12.30 3.42 -16.84
C ASN A 106 -11.77 4.83 -17.17
N ALA A 107 -11.67 5.74 -16.18
CA ALA A 107 -11.07 7.06 -16.36
C ALA A 107 -9.55 6.99 -16.64
N THR A 108 -8.97 8.07 -17.18
CA THR A 108 -7.50 8.24 -17.27
C THR A 108 -7.11 9.41 -16.37
N ILE A 109 -6.44 9.12 -15.26
CA ILE A 109 -6.18 10.07 -14.17
C ILE A 109 -4.68 10.16 -13.93
N GLN A 110 -4.09 11.35 -14.05
CA GLN A 110 -2.69 11.53 -13.65
C GLN A 110 -2.54 11.37 -12.12
N THR A 111 -3.28 12.16 -11.36
CA THR A 111 -3.17 12.15 -9.89
C THR A 111 -4.55 12.17 -9.22
N VAL A 112 -4.85 11.10 -8.47
CA VAL A 112 -5.89 11.10 -7.43
C VAL A 112 -5.24 11.61 -6.15
N LYS A 113 -5.73 12.70 -5.58
CA LYS A 113 -5.55 13.03 -4.16
C LYS A 113 -6.91 12.95 -3.49
N ASN A 114 -7.00 12.46 -2.25
CA ASN A 114 -8.24 12.46 -1.47
C ASN A 114 -9.45 11.99 -2.30
N GLY A 115 -9.40 10.78 -2.90
CA GLY A 115 -10.37 10.38 -3.91
C GLY A 115 -10.50 8.88 -4.16
N CYS A 116 -11.35 8.52 -5.14
CA CYS A 116 -11.76 7.13 -5.41
C CYS A 116 -12.44 6.46 -4.18
N TYR A 117 -13.33 7.20 -3.51
CA TYR A 117 -14.02 6.74 -2.30
C TYR A 117 -15.37 6.09 -2.62
N GLY A 118 -15.36 4.77 -2.78
CA GLY A 118 -16.60 4.00 -2.94
C GLY A 118 -16.34 2.59 -3.44
N LYS A 119 -17.36 1.73 -3.36
CA LYS A 119 -17.25 0.37 -3.90
C LYS A 119 -16.93 0.44 -5.40
N ARG A 120 -15.81 -0.14 -5.85
CA ARG A 120 -15.37 -0.05 -7.26
C ARG A 120 -15.20 1.37 -7.83
N ALA A 121 -15.03 2.37 -6.98
CA ALA A 121 -14.56 3.69 -7.44
C ALA A 121 -13.22 3.52 -8.16
N CYS A 122 -13.04 4.15 -9.31
CA CYS A 122 -11.87 4.09 -10.19
C CYS A 122 -11.51 2.68 -10.68
N TYR A 123 -12.48 1.75 -10.72
CA TYR A 123 -12.31 0.43 -11.33
C TYR A 123 -11.79 0.56 -12.77
N ASN A 124 -10.71 -0.19 -13.07
CA ASN A 124 -10.02 -0.24 -14.37
C ASN A 124 -9.63 1.15 -14.92
N ALA A 125 -9.41 2.14 -14.05
CA ALA A 125 -8.88 3.45 -14.44
C ALA A 125 -7.37 3.37 -14.72
N ASN A 126 -6.87 4.12 -15.70
CA ASN A 126 -5.43 4.30 -15.87
C ASN A 126 -4.97 5.41 -14.92
N ILE A 127 -4.31 5.06 -13.81
CA ILE A 127 -3.90 6.00 -12.76
C ILE A 127 -2.38 5.99 -12.61
N GLN A 128 -1.74 7.16 -12.64
CA GLN A 128 -0.28 7.28 -12.44
C GLN A 128 0.08 7.51 -10.97
N THR A 129 -0.74 8.21 -10.19
CA THR A 129 -0.49 8.46 -8.77
C THR A 129 -1.80 8.48 -7.97
N VAL A 130 -1.80 7.82 -6.81
CA VAL A 130 -2.86 7.90 -5.79
C VAL A 130 -2.22 8.35 -4.47
N ASP A 131 -2.79 9.38 -3.88
CA ASP A 131 -2.35 10.03 -2.64
C ASP A 131 -3.59 10.16 -1.73
N ASN A 132 -3.59 9.44 -0.60
CA ASN A 132 -4.74 9.29 0.29
C ASN A 132 -6.05 8.90 -0.46
N GLY A 133 -6.00 7.89 -1.34
CA GLY A 133 -7.13 7.49 -2.19
C GLY A 133 -7.37 5.98 -2.26
N CYS A 134 -8.38 5.58 -3.03
CA CYS A 134 -8.76 4.17 -3.20
C CYS A 134 -9.05 3.45 -1.85
N ILE A 135 -9.83 4.07 -0.97
CA ILE A 135 -10.15 3.50 0.36
C ILE A 135 -11.44 2.63 0.35
N GLY A 136 -12.23 2.68 -0.73
CA GLY A 136 -13.46 1.89 -0.88
C GLY A 136 -13.22 0.41 -1.21
N GLN A 137 -14.21 -0.45 -0.93
CA GLN A 137 -14.14 -1.88 -1.28
C GLN A 137 -13.98 -2.09 -2.80
N TYR A 138 -12.96 -2.82 -3.25
CA TYR A 138 -12.61 -2.94 -4.68
C TYR A 138 -12.36 -1.61 -5.40
N SER A 139 -12.12 -0.50 -4.68
CA SER A 139 -11.74 0.75 -5.34
C SER A 139 -10.37 0.58 -6.02
N CYS A 140 -10.21 1.17 -7.19
CA CYS A 140 -9.03 1.06 -8.03
C CYS A 140 -8.66 -0.40 -8.41
N GLU A 141 -9.60 -1.35 -8.30
CA GLU A 141 -9.46 -2.71 -8.86
C GLU A 141 -9.04 -2.59 -10.35
N LYS A 142 -7.92 -3.23 -10.71
CA LYS A 142 -7.28 -3.19 -12.04
C LYS A 142 -6.79 -1.81 -12.49
N ALA A 143 -6.57 -0.87 -11.57
CA ALA A 143 -5.94 0.39 -11.92
C ALA A 143 -4.52 0.19 -12.44
N GLY A 144 -4.07 1.00 -13.40
CA GLY A 144 -2.69 0.95 -13.92
C GLY A 144 -2.35 -0.21 -14.88
N LYS A 145 -3.28 -1.14 -15.15
CA LYS A 145 -3.08 -2.27 -16.09
C LYS A 145 -2.76 -1.89 -17.55
N VAL A 146 -2.76 -0.60 -17.89
CA VAL A 146 -2.52 -0.08 -19.25
C VAL A 146 -1.51 1.07 -19.19
N GLY A 147 -0.26 0.75 -18.86
CA GLY A 147 0.90 1.60 -19.12
C GLY A 147 1.11 2.78 -18.17
N GLY A 148 0.96 2.57 -16.86
CA GLY A 148 1.34 3.56 -15.84
C GLY A 148 2.21 2.94 -14.75
N ASP A 149 3.34 3.58 -14.44
CA ASP A 149 4.17 3.30 -13.27
C ASP A 149 3.49 3.87 -12.01
N GLY A 150 2.42 3.19 -11.55
CA GLY A 150 1.54 3.71 -10.51
C GLY A 150 2.25 3.93 -9.17
N ILE A 151 2.17 5.14 -8.61
CA ILE A 151 2.66 5.45 -7.25
C ILE A 151 1.46 5.49 -6.28
N LEU A 152 1.57 4.81 -5.14
CA LEU A 152 0.59 4.83 -4.06
C LEU A 152 1.18 5.43 -2.78
N ILE A 153 0.48 6.41 -2.21
CA ILE A 153 0.78 7.01 -0.90
C ILE A 153 -0.52 7.00 -0.09
N ASP A 154 -0.52 6.44 1.12
CA ASP A 154 -1.69 6.37 2.02
C ASP A 154 -2.96 5.76 1.40
N SER A 155 -2.80 4.85 0.43
CA SER A 155 -3.83 4.47 -0.51
C SER A 155 -4.17 2.97 -0.52
N CYS A 156 -5.22 2.59 -1.26
CA CYS A 156 -5.65 1.20 -1.42
C CYS A 156 -6.01 0.50 -0.09
N ASN A 157 -6.41 1.25 0.94
CA ASN A 157 -6.66 0.73 2.29
C ASN A 157 -8.06 0.07 2.48
N GLY A 158 -8.80 -0.14 1.39
CA GLY A 158 -10.07 -0.88 1.38
C GLY A 158 -9.92 -2.37 1.06
N ARG A 159 -10.86 -3.21 1.49
CA ARG A 159 -10.90 -4.64 1.11
C ARG A 159 -10.99 -4.81 -0.41
N GLY A 160 -10.03 -5.51 -1.02
CA GLY A 160 -9.92 -5.69 -2.47
C GLY A 160 -9.50 -4.43 -3.23
N ALA A 161 -9.14 -3.34 -2.56
CA ALA A 161 -8.74 -2.12 -3.22
C ALA A 161 -7.40 -2.32 -3.93
N CYS A 162 -7.33 -1.93 -5.21
CA CYS A 162 -6.16 -2.14 -6.06
C CYS A 162 -5.84 -3.63 -6.38
N PHE A 163 -6.81 -4.53 -6.19
CA PHE A 163 -6.78 -5.91 -6.72
C PHE A 163 -6.36 -5.90 -8.20
N GLY A 164 -5.31 -6.65 -8.55
CA GLY A 164 -4.85 -6.76 -9.94
C GLY A 164 -4.38 -5.45 -10.57
N ALA A 165 -3.96 -4.47 -9.78
CA ALA A 165 -3.26 -3.28 -10.27
C ALA A 165 -1.78 -3.58 -10.63
N THR A 166 -1.09 -2.59 -11.19
CA THR A 166 0.36 -2.59 -11.40
C THR A 166 0.90 -1.25 -10.87
N ILE A 167 1.85 -1.30 -9.94
CA ILE A 167 2.24 -0.17 -9.08
C ILE A 167 3.76 -0.20 -8.92
N SER A 168 4.47 0.88 -9.25
CA SER A 168 5.92 0.99 -9.18
C SER A 168 6.45 1.41 -7.80
N VAL A 169 5.65 2.10 -6.98
CA VAL A 169 6.03 2.49 -5.61
C VAL A 169 4.79 2.48 -4.72
N MET A 170 4.95 1.95 -3.51
CA MET A 170 3.90 1.84 -2.51
C MET A 170 4.39 2.36 -1.16
N THR A 171 3.68 3.30 -0.56
CA THR A 171 4.01 3.87 0.75
C THR A 171 2.75 3.96 1.60
N ARG A 172 2.77 3.41 2.83
CA ARG A 172 1.64 3.41 3.78
C ARG A 172 0.31 2.90 3.20
N SER A 173 0.40 1.94 2.28
CA SER A 173 -0.71 1.54 1.42
C SER A 173 -1.02 0.04 1.51
N CYS A 174 -2.22 -0.35 1.09
CA CYS A 174 -2.72 -1.72 1.15
C CYS A 174 -2.85 -2.30 2.57
N ASN A 175 -2.85 -1.48 3.64
CA ASN A 175 -2.80 -1.90 5.04
C ASN A 175 -4.15 -2.40 5.61
N SER A 176 -5.10 -2.81 4.76
CA SER A 176 -6.43 -3.28 5.16
C SER A 176 -6.43 -4.71 5.71
N GLU A 177 -7.28 -5.01 6.70
CA GLU A 177 -7.34 -6.33 7.39
C GLU A 177 -7.69 -7.52 6.48
N VAL A 178 -8.20 -7.30 5.27
CA VAL A 178 -8.51 -8.38 4.34
C VAL A 178 -8.20 -7.98 2.91
N ALA A 179 -7.10 -8.52 2.37
CA ALA A 179 -6.89 -8.68 0.93
C ALA A 179 -7.13 -7.40 0.12
N ALA A 180 -6.47 -6.30 0.50
CA ALA A 180 -6.45 -5.05 -0.25
C ALA A 180 -5.93 -5.28 -1.69
N CYS A 181 -4.61 -5.35 -1.83
CA CYS A 181 -3.88 -5.48 -3.08
C CYS A 181 -3.64 -6.96 -3.44
N TYR A 182 -4.66 -7.79 -3.21
CA TYR A 182 -4.64 -9.22 -3.52
C TYR A 182 -4.52 -9.46 -5.02
N LYS A 183 -3.63 -10.37 -5.42
CA LYS A 183 -3.30 -10.64 -6.83
C LYS A 183 -2.92 -9.41 -7.64
N GLN A 184 -2.18 -8.48 -7.03
CA GLN A 184 -1.50 -7.43 -7.78
C GLN A 184 -0.52 -8.07 -8.78
N GLY A 185 -0.30 -7.38 -9.92
CA GLY A 185 0.84 -7.69 -10.77
C GLY A 185 2.16 -7.25 -10.12
N VAL A 186 3.19 -7.04 -10.94
CA VAL A 186 4.49 -6.54 -10.46
C VAL A 186 4.30 -5.29 -9.60
N ALA A 187 4.89 -5.31 -8.40
CA ALA A 187 4.98 -4.17 -7.50
C ALA A 187 6.43 -3.68 -7.47
N GLY A 188 6.71 -2.38 -7.47
CA GLY A 188 8.09 -1.94 -7.21
C GLY A 188 8.36 -1.87 -5.70
N ASN A 189 8.95 -0.77 -5.22
CA ASN A 189 9.36 -0.65 -3.82
C ASN A 189 8.15 -0.44 -2.89
N MET A 190 8.15 -1.09 -1.74
CA MET A 190 7.11 -1.01 -0.71
C MET A 190 7.68 -0.52 0.63
N ILE A 191 7.05 0.50 1.22
CA ILE A 191 7.46 1.12 2.50
C ILE A 191 6.23 1.20 3.41
N ASP A 192 6.29 0.65 4.62
CA ASP A 192 5.17 0.55 5.58
C ASP A 192 3.85 0.08 4.91
N SER A 193 3.93 -0.95 4.06
CA SER A 193 2.84 -1.34 3.17
C SER A 193 2.54 -2.83 3.27
N CYS A 194 1.34 -3.21 2.84
CA CYS A 194 0.83 -4.58 2.97
C CYS A 194 0.76 -5.10 4.42
N ASN A 195 0.72 -4.24 5.43
CA ASN A 195 0.78 -4.63 6.86
C ASN A 195 -0.55 -5.20 7.41
N GLY A 196 -1.60 -5.25 6.59
CA GLY A 196 -2.87 -5.89 6.92
C GLY A 196 -2.88 -7.41 6.70
N ARG A 197 -3.84 -8.09 7.31
CA ARG A 197 -3.99 -9.55 7.15
C ARG A 197 -4.33 -9.92 5.70
N ARG A 198 -3.48 -10.76 5.10
CA ARG A 198 -3.53 -11.12 3.66
C ARG A 198 -3.58 -9.91 2.72
N ALA A 199 -3.09 -8.75 3.15
CA ALA A 199 -3.19 -7.49 2.41
C ALA A 199 -2.83 -7.63 0.92
N CYS A 200 -1.75 -8.35 0.64
CA CYS A 200 -1.09 -8.52 -0.64
C CYS A 200 -0.85 -10.02 -0.93
N ASP A 201 -1.79 -10.88 -0.55
CA ASP A 201 -1.73 -12.33 -0.79
C ASP A 201 -1.72 -12.62 -2.32
N THR A 202 -0.78 -13.45 -2.78
CA THR A 202 -0.52 -13.82 -4.19
C THR A 202 -0.23 -12.67 -5.16
N MET A 203 0.57 -11.66 -4.78
CA MET A 203 1.18 -10.75 -5.77
C MET A 203 2.22 -11.47 -6.65
N ASP A 204 2.54 -10.90 -7.81
CA ASP A 204 3.65 -11.36 -8.66
C ASP A 204 5.02 -10.94 -8.06
N GLU A 205 6.02 -10.63 -8.89
CA GLU A 205 7.35 -10.16 -8.48
C GLU A 205 7.34 -8.74 -7.92
N HIS A 206 8.34 -8.42 -7.10
CA HIS A 206 8.56 -7.07 -6.62
C HIS A 206 10.02 -6.70 -6.38
N ALA A 207 10.25 -5.40 -6.18
CA ALA A 207 11.53 -4.85 -5.78
C ALA A 207 11.66 -4.87 -4.25
N ASP A 208 12.03 -3.76 -3.61
CA ASP A 208 12.42 -3.77 -2.19
C ASP A 208 11.22 -3.67 -1.22
N LEU A 209 11.36 -4.26 -0.03
CA LEU A 209 10.44 -4.17 1.10
C LEU A 209 11.11 -3.45 2.29
N THR A 210 10.44 -2.46 2.86
CA THR A 210 10.83 -1.82 4.13
C THR A 210 9.61 -1.69 5.03
N ASP A 211 9.71 -2.12 6.29
CA ASP A 211 8.61 -2.12 7.28
C ASP A 211 7.30 -2.75 6.78
N SER A 212 7.38 -3.68 5.82
CA SER A 212 6.25 -4.12 5.01
C SER A 212 5.92 -5.60 5.26
N CYS A 213 4.73 -6.02 4.81
CA CYS A 213 4.25 -7.38 4.99
C CYS A 213 4.09 -7.85 6.47
N ASN A 214 4.01 -6.94 7.43
CA ASN A 214 3.99 -7.23 8.87
C ASN A 214 2.60 -7.65 9.42
N GLY A 215 1.75 -8.26 8.58
CA GLY A 215 0.43 -8.79 8.93
C GLY A 215 0.30 -10.30 8.73
N TYR A 216 -0.67 -10.95 9.38
CA TYR A 216 -0.89 -12.40 9.20
C TYR A 216 -1.12 -12.75 7.73
N ARG A 217 -0.20 -13.53 7.14
CA ARG A 217 -0.19 -13.88 5.71
C ARG A 217 -0.24 -12.69 4.75
N ALA A 218 0.20 -11.51 5.19
CA ALA A 218 0.21 -10.27 4.43
C ALA A 218 0.65 -10.45 2.97
N CYS A 219 1.74 -11.19 2.77
CA CYS A 219 2.47 -11.39 1.52
C CYS A 219 2.63 -12.90 1.20
N TYR A 220 1.61 -13.69 1.54
CA TYR A 220 1.57 -15.13 1.25
C TYR A 220 1.72 -15.41 -0.26
N LYS A 221 2.62 -16.33 -0.64
CA LYS A 221 2.84 -16.79 -2.02
C LYS A 221 3.13 -15.70 -3.06
N GLN A 222 4.06 -14.79 -2.75
CA GLN A 222 4.53 -13.80 -3.73
C GLN A 222 5.70 -14.30 -4.60
N GLY A 223 6.03 -13.53 -5.63
CA GLY A 223 7.17 -13.78 -6.52
C GLY A 223 8.53 -13.48 -5.88
N VAL A 224 9.47 -13.03 -6.72
CA VAL A 224 10.80 -12.57 -6.32
C VAL A 224 10.67 -11.23 -5.58
N ALA A 225 11.52 -10.97 -4.59
CA ALA A 225 11.76 -9.63 -4.02
C ALA A 225 13.22 -9.22 -4.23
N GLY A 226 13.48 -7.92 -4.13
CA GLY A 226 14.82 -7.38 -3.91
C GLY A 226 15.24 -7.53 -2.45
N VAL A 227 15.63 -6.41 -1.84
CA VAL A 227 16.04 -6.29 -0.43
C VAL A 227 14.81 -6.22 0.46
N MET A 228 14.86 -6.89 1.62
CA MET A 228 13.84 -6.82 2.65
C MET A 228 14.46 -6.31 3.95
N THR A 229 13.82 -5.31 4.57
CA THR A 229 14.25 -4.71 5.83
C THR A 229 13.04 -4.58 6.76
N ASP A 230 13.18 -5.06 8.00
CA ASP A 230 12.15 -5.01 9.06
C ASP A 230 10.75 -5.51 8.60
N SER A 231 10.75 -6.50 7.70
CA SER A 231 9.58 -6.96 6.97
C SER A 231 9.22 -8.41 7.33
N CYS A 232 7.99 -8.82 7.01
CA CYS A 232 7.48 -10.17 7.27
C CYS A 232 7.45 -10.60 8.75
N ASN A 233 7.46 -9.66 9.70
CA ASN A 233 7.55 -9.89 11.15
C ASN A 233 6.21 -10.30 11.80
N ALA A 234 5.37 -11.06 11.08
CA ALA A 234 4.11 -11.61 11.57
C ALA A 234 3.90 -13.07 11.15
N GLN A 235 3.00 -13.77 11.86
CA GLN A 235 2.82 -15.21 11.69
C GLN A 235 2.40 -15.58 10.25
N ASN A 236 3.17 -16.44 9.59
CA ASN A 236 3.03 -16.81 8.17
C ASN A 236 3.02 -15.61 7.18
N ALA A 237 3.55 -14.43 7.56
CA ALA A 237 3.50 -13.20 6.76
C ALA A 237 3.84 -13.42 5.29
N CYS A 238 4.91 -14.17 5.03
CA CYS A 238 5.61 -14.35 3.77
C CYS A 238 5.84 -15.84 3.43
N ASP A 239 4.91 -16.70 3.90
CA ASP A 239 4.85 -18.15 3.63
C ASP A 239 4.78 -18.40 2.10
N ARG A 240 5.79 -19.13 1.58
CA ARG A 240 6.03 -19.47 0.16
C ARG A 240 6.29 -18.30 -0.80
N MET A 241 6.92 -17.22 -0.37
CA MET A 241 7.51 -16.26 -1.31
C MET A 241 8.68 -16.90 -2.09
N ALA A 242 9.07 -16.35 -3.25
CA ALA A 242 10.01 -17.03 -4.14
C ALA A 242 11.49 -16.84 -3.74
N THR A 243 12.08 -15.70 -4.09
CA THR A 243 13.54 -15.48 -3.97
C THR A 243 13.85 -14.04 -3.59
N HIS A 244 14.76 -13.82 -2.65
CA HIS A 244 15.07 -12.51 -2.04
C HIS A 244 16.59 -12.30 -1.98
N SER A 245 17.08 -11.05 -2.06
CA SER A 245 18.53 -10.76 -2.06
C SER A 245 19.10 -10.40 -0.69
N ASP A 246 18.29 -9.88 0.23
CA ASP A 246 18.66 -9.59 1.62
C ASP A 246 17.37 -9.58 2.47
N MET A 247 17.45 -9.97 3.74
CA MET A 247 16.34 -10.05 4.69
C MET A 247 16.74 -9.55 6.09
N THR A 248 17.46 -8.44 6.16
CA THR A 248 17.85 -7.81 7.43
C THR A 248 16.63 -7.48 8.32
N GLY A 249 16.68 -7.80 9.61
CA GLY A 249 15.61 -7.51 10.60
C GLY A 249 14.27 -8.21 10.34
N SER A 250 14.23 -9.16 9.40
CA SER A 250 13.00 -9.69 8.81
C SER A 250 12.68 -11.12 9.27
N CYS A 251 11.45 -11.57 9.00
CA CYS A 251 11.00 -12.93 9.31
C CYS A 251 11.00 -13.30 10.81
N ASN A 252 10.97 -12.35 11.74
CA ASN A 252 11.11 -12.59 13.18
C ASN A 252 9.80 -13.01 13.90
N ALA A 253 8.97 -13.82 13.24
CA ALA A 253 7.72 -14.35 13.78
C ALA A 253 7.44 -15.79 13.33
N GLY A 254 6.62 -16.54 14.07
CA GLY A 254 6.42 -17.96 13.85
C GLY A 254 5.90 -18.29 12.44
N PHE A 255 6.64 -19.15 11.71
CA PHE A 255 6.42 -19.49 10.30
C PHE A 255 6.43 -18.29 9.32
N ALA A 256 6.94 -17.11 9.72
CA ALA A 256 6.95 -15.89 8.91
C ALA A 256 7.35 -16.11 7.45
N CYS A 257 8.47 -16.81 7.22
CA CYS A 257 9.10 -17.03 5.92
C CYS A 257 9.19 -18.53 5.59
N TYR A 258 8.21 -19.31 6.07
CA TYR A 258 8.09 -20.75 5.83
C TYR A 258 8.05 -21.07 4.32
N LYS A 259 8.89 -22.01 3.87
CA LYS A 259 8.92 -22.50 2.47
C LYS A 259 9.22 -21.48 1.38
N GLN A 260 10.06 -20.50 1.68
CA GLN A 260 10.69 -19.69 0.63
C GLN A 260 11.77 -20.49 -0.11
N LYS A 261 12.13 -20.08 -1.32
CA LYS A 261 13.24 -20.75 -2.03
C LYS A 261 14.56 -20.20 -1.54
N ILE A 262 15.11 -19.21 -2.24
CA ILE A 262 16.44 -18.65 -1.97
C ILE A 262 16.28 -17.33 -1.23
N ALA A 263 17.00 -17.16 -0.12
CA ALA A 263 17.19 -15.86 0.51
C ALA A 263 18.68 -15.52 0.47
N GLY A 264 19.05 -14.26 0.23
CA GLY A 264 20.47 -13.87 0.19
C GLY A 264 21.05 -13.75 1.60
N ASN A 265 21.36 -12.52 2.03
CA ASN A 265 21.73 -12.31 3.43
C ASN A 265 20.49 -12.31 4.32
N MET A 266 20.62 -12.74 5.57
CA MET A 266 19.54 -12.86 6.54
C MET A 266 20.10 -12.46 7.91
N ARG A 267 20.34 -11.16 8.10
CA ARG A 267 20.88 -10.62 9.35
C ARG A 267 19.78 -10.29 10.34
N ASP A 268 19.98 -10.59 11.62
CA ASP A 268 19.02 -10.34 12.69
C ASP A 268 17.60 -10.86 12.37
N ALA A 269 17.55 -12.03 11.73
CA ALA A 269 16.37 -12.63 11.12
C ALA A 269 15.99 -13.97 11.75
N CYS A 270 14.77 -14.44 11.46
CA CYS A 270 14.30 -15.77 11.85
C CYS A 270 14.25 -16.02 13.38
N ASN A 271 14.17 -14.99 14.22
CA ASN A 271 14.33 -15.12 15.67
C ASN A 271 13.05 -15.56 16.44
N ASP A 272 12.18 -16.37 15.82
CA ASP A 272 11.00 -16.97 16.45
C ASP A 272 10.78 -18.44 15.98
N ILE A 273 9.93 -19.19 16.69
CA ILE A 273 9.69 -20.62 16.50
C ILE A 273 9.24 -20.97 15.07
N TYR A 274 10.04 -21.79 14.37
CA TYR A 274 9.84 -22.15 12.96
C TYR A 274 9.79 -20.97 11.97
N ALA A 275 10.31 -19.79 12.34
CA ALA A 275 10.25 -18.57 11.53
C ALA A 275 10.64 -18.75 10.06
N CYS A 276 11.76 -19.44 9.80
CA CYS A 276 12.38 -19.63 8.49
C CYS A 276 12.52 -21.11 8.13
N ARG A 277 11.55 -21.91 8.57
CA ARG A 277 11.51 -23.36 8.37
C ARG A 277 11.35 -23.74 6.90
N GLU A 278 12.06 -24.80 6.48
CA GLU A 278 11.98 -25.39 5.14
C GLU A 278 12.24 -24.37 4.02
N MET A 279 13.16 -23.43 4.23
CA MET A 279 13.73 -22.58 3.17
C MET A 279 14.86 -23.31 2.42
N ASP A 280 15.10 -22.98 1.14
CA ASP A 280 16.27 -23.50 0.40
C ASP A 280 17.55 -22.68 0.79
N ASP A 281 18.50 -22.50 -0.14
CA ASP A 281 19.85 -21.97 0.15
C ASP A 281 19.90 -20.48 0.55
N HIS A 282 20.91 -20.12 1.36
CA HIS A 282 21.17 -18.74 1.76
C HIS A 282 22.64 -18.41 2.09
N ALA A 283 22.95 -17.11 2.22
CA ALA A 283 24.30 -16.59 2.39
C ALA A 283 24.71 -16.38 3.84
N ASP A 284 24.37 -15.22 4.43
CA ASP A 284 24.82 -14.72 5.73
C ASP A 284 23.71 -14.87 6.77
N MET A 285 24.00 -15.49 7.92
CA MET A 285 23.04 -15.75 9.01
C MET A 285 23.43 -15.03 10.32
N THR A 286 24.17 -13.92 10.23
CA THR A 286 24.65 -13.20 11.41
C THR A 286 23.50 -12.67 12.27
N GLY A 287 23.47 -13.03 13.56
CA GLY A 287 22.42 -12.59 14.50
C GLY A 287 21.07 -13.29 14.35
N SER A 288 21.03 -14.42 13.64
CA SER A 288 19.78 -15.08 13.24
C SER A 288 19.55 -16.44 13.93
N CYS A 289 18.37 -17.02 13.71
CA CYS A 289 17.97 -18.34 14.22
C CYS A 289 17.88 -18.50 15.75
N ASN A 290 17.76 -17.41 16.53
CA ASN A 290 17.88 -17.44 18.00
C ASN A 290 16.64 -17.98 18.76
N ALA A 291 15.85 -18.85 18.12
CA ALA A 291 14.65 -19.45 18.73
C ALA A 291 14.47 -20.92 18.31
N THR A 292 13.84 -21.72 19.18
CA THR A 292 13.62 -23.16 18.97
C THR A 292 13.14 -23.47 17.54
N LYS A 293 13.92 -24.22 16.79
CA LYS A 293 13.62 -24.65 15.41
C LYS A 293 13.35 -23.52 14.43
N ALA A 294 13.82 -22.31 14.71
CA ALA A 294 13.78 -21.15 13.84
C ALA A 294 14.17 -21.46 12.40
N CYS A 295 15.29 -22.20 12.27
CA CYS A 295 15.98 -22.50 11.02
C CYS A 295 15.92 -24.00 10.65
N TYR A 296 14.82 -24.64 11.06
CA TYR A 296 14.61 -26.08 10.87
C TYR A 296 14.49 -26.47 9.39
N LYS A 297 15.33 -27.43 8.95
CA LYS A 297 15.41 -27.92 7.56
C LYS A 297 15.69 -26.83 6.53
N GLN A 298 16.67 -25.99 6.79
CA GLN A 298 17.18 -25.04 5.80
C GLN A 298 18.12 -25.70 4.79
N GLY A 299 18.28 -25.07 3.63
CA GLY A 299 19.24 -25.43 2.60
C GLY A 299 20.70 -25.19 3.02
N VAL A 300 21.57 -24.96 2.04
CA VAL A 300 22.99 -24.73 2.29
C VAL A 300 23.21 -23.28 2.75
N VAL A 301 23.75 -23.12 3.96
CA VAL A 301 24.31 -21.86 4.45
C VAL A 301 25.71 -21.72 3.87
N THR A 302 25.90 -20.71 3.01
CA THR A 302 27.13 -20.57 2.22
C THR A 302 28.18 -19.63 2.84
N THR A 303 27.82 -18.84 3.87
CA THR A 303 28.75 -17.92 4.55
C THR A 303 28.58 -17.94 6.09
N ASP A 304 28.94 -16.85 6.78
CA ASP A 304 29.16 -16.81 8.22
C ASP A 304 27.89 -17.02 9.07
N MET A 305 28.06 -17.76 10.18
CA MET A 305 27.02 -18.05 11.19
C MET A 305 27.37 -17.42 12.56
N LEU A 306 27.77 -16.15 12.56
CA LEU A 306 28.13 -15.45 13.80
C LEU A 306 26.89 -15.13 14.65
N ASN A 307 26.91 -15.48 15.94
CA ASN A 307 25.79 -15.31 16.88
C ASN A 307 24.48 -15.96 16.39
N CYS A 308 24.59 -17.20 15.92
CA CYS A 308 23.49 -18.04 15.42
C CYS A 308 23.53 -19.39 16.17
N CYS A 309 22.38 -20.04 16.37
CA CYS A 309 22.26 -21.35 17.02
C CYS A 309 22.79 -21.40 18.48
N ASN A 310 22.32 -20.50 19.34
CA ASN A 310 22.68 -20.43 20.76
C ASN A 310 22.20 -21.64 21.60
N THR A 311 21.24 -22.43 21.12
CA THR A 311 20.84 -23.70 21.74
C THR A 311 20.74 -24.86 20.74
N GLU A 312 20.86 -26.09 21.23
CA GLU A 312 20.89 -27.33 20.43
C GLU A 312 19.71 -27.46 19.45
N LEU A 313 18.51 -27.00 19.84
CA LEU A 313 17.28 -27.13 19.05
C LEU A 313 17.02 -25.97 18.07
N GLU A 314 17.83 -24.91 18.07
CA GLU A 314 17.63 -23.73 17.21
C GLU A 314 17.87 -24.04 15.72
N CYS A 315 18.89 -24.85 15.46
CA CYS A 315 19.37 -25.20 14.12
C CYS A 315 19.27 -26.71 13.83
N ASP A 316 18.32 -27.39 14.48
CA ASP A 316 17.90 -28.76 14.17
C ASP A 316 17.72 -28.94 12.64
N PHE A 317 18.58 -29.75 12.02
CA PHE A 317 18.60 -30.00 10.57
C PHE A 317 18.83 -28.76 9.67
N ALA A 318 19.51 -27.71 10.16
CA ALA A 318 20.14 -26.73 9.26
C ALA A 318 21.29 -27.40 8.47
N ASN A 319 21.57 -26.94 7.24
CA ASN A 319 22.59 -27.53 6.34
C ASN A 319 22.38 -29.02 5.97
N THR A 320 21.21 -29.61 6.21
CA THR A 320 20.94 -30.95 5.69
C THR A 320 20.62 -30.86 4.21
N GLN A 321 21.55 -31.31 3.35
CA GLN A 321 21.30 -31.45 1.93
C GLN A 321 19.99 -32.20 1.71
N GLN A 322 19.08 -31.65 0.91
CA GLN A 322 17.92 -32.39 0.45
C GLN A 322 18.44 -33.61 -0.33
N GLU A 323 18.15 -34.83 0.16
CA GLU A 323 18.37 -36.03 -0.65
C GLU A 323 17.56 -35.87 -1.96
N PRO A 324 18.16 -36.17 -3.13
CA PRO A 324 17.50 -35.95 -4.41
C PRO A 324 16.21 -36.79 -4.54
N PRO A 325 15.20 -36.29 -5.28
CA PRO A 325 13.87 -36.90 -5.37
C PRO A 325 13.83 -38.22 -6.17
#